data_AF-F9P973-F1
#
_entry.id   AF-F9P973-F1
#
_cell.length_a   1.000
_cell.length_b   1.000
_cell.length_c   1.000
_cell.angle_alpha   90.00
_cell.angle_beta   90.00
_cell.angle_gamma   90.00
#
_symmetry.space_group_name_H-M   'P 1'
#
loop_
_entity.id
_entity.type
_entity.pdbx_description
1 polymer ?
#
loop_
_entity_poly.entity_id
_entity_poly.type
_entity_poly.pdbx_seq_one_letter_code
_entity_poly.pdbx_strand_id
1 'polypeptide(L)' 'MNEIPNMNYKGMKIWADQTAKLFPYGYPFSFVANQIHQYILVFRKEK' A
#
# COMPACT_ATOMS: atom_id res chain seq x y z
N MET A 1 18.51 4.70 6.88
CA MET A 1 18.28 3.68 5.83
C MET A 1 17.14 4.02 4.85
N ASN A 2 16.43 5.16 4.97
CA ASN A 2 15.30 5.51 4.09
C ASN A 2 15.43 6.90 3.43
N GLU A 3 16.62 7.25 2.94
CA GLU A 3 16.83 8.53 2.26
C GLU A 3 17.19 8.29 0.79
N ILE A 4 16.36 8.83 -0.11
CA ILE A 4 16.60 8.78 -1.55
C ILE A 4 17.38 10.06 -1.91
N PRO A 5 18.59 9.95 -2.48
CA PRO A 5 19.38 11.12 -2.86
C PRO A 5 18.60 12.07 -3.78
N ASN A 6 18.67 13.37 -3.51
CA ASN A 6 17.97 14.44 -4.25
C ASN A 6 16.42 14.36 -4.24
N MET A 7 15.82 13.61 -3.30
CA MET A 7 14.38 13.54 -3.13
C MET A 7 13.99 13.80 -1.67
N ASN A 8 13.17 14.81 -1.45
CA ASN A 8 12.67 15.13 -0.11
C ASN A 8 11.37 14.37 0.15
N TYR A 9 11.33 13.64 1.26
CA TYR A 9 10.10 13.00 1.72
C TYR A 9 9.06 14.06 2.11
N LYS A 10 7.84 13.92 1.60
CA LYS A 10 6.73 14.85 1.88
C LYS A 10 5.64 14.24 2.74
N GLY A 11 5.50 12.92 2.72
CA GLY A 11 4.51 12.23 3.54
C GLY A 11 4.18 10.86 3.00
N MET A 12 3.31 10.17 3.72
CA MET A 12 2.82 8.84 3.39
C MET A 12 1.30 8.87 3.37
N LYS A 13 0.71 8.21 2.38
CA LYS A 13 -0.72 7.94 2.32
C LYS A 13 -0.94 6.44 2.35
N ILE A 14 -1.95 6.02 3.11
CA ILE A 14 -2.42 4.64 3.11
C ILE A 14 -3.65 4.61 2.21
N TRP A 15 -3.57 3.83 1.14
CA TRP A 15 -4.70 3.59 0.26
C TRP A 15 -5.33 2.25 0.65
N ALA A 16 -6.63 2.25 0.95
CA ALA A 16 -7.41 1.03 1.15
C ALA A 16 -8.27 0.76 -0.08
N ASP A 17 -8.01 -0.33 -0.80
CA ASP A 17 -8.82 -0.75 -1.93
C ASP A 17 -10.09 -1.46 -1.43
N GLN A 18 -11.24 -0.81 -1.63
CA GLN A 18 -12.55 -1.32 -1.22
C GLN A 18 -13.15 -2.27 -2.26
N THR A 19 -12.56 -2.39 -3.45
CA THR A 19 -13.05 -3.25 -4.53
C THR A 19 -12.49 -4.67 -4.44
N ALA A 20 -11.49 -4.88 -3.57
CA ALA A 20 -10.87 -6.17 -3.33
C ALA A 20 -11.94 -7.20 -2.91
N LYS A 21 -12.07 -8.27 -3.69
CA LYS A 21 -12.95 -9.39 -3.33
C LYS A 21 -12.36 -10.08 -2.09
N LEU A 22 -13.01 -9.84 -0.95
CA LEU A 22 -12.70 -10.49 0.33
C LEU A 22 -13.17 -11.95 0.38
N PHE A 23 -13.91 -12.40 -0.65
CA PHE A 23 -14.35 -13.78 -0.74
C PHE A 23 -13.18 -14.69 -1.15
N PRO A 24 -12.94 -15.79 -0.44
CA PRO A 24 -11.91 -16.74 -0.80
C PRO A 24 -12.27 -17.38 -2.15
N TYR A 25 -11.37 -17.28 -3.12
CA TYR A 25 -11.49 -17.94 -4.42
C TYR A 25 -11.38 -19.48 -4.23
N GLY A 26 -12.50 -20.13 -3.92
CA GLY A 26 -12.61 -21.59 -3.86
C GLY A 26 -12.24 -22.25 -2.53
N TYR A 27 -12.01 -21.49 -1.45
CA TYR A 27 -11.72 -22.03 -0.10
C TYR A 27 -12.83 -21.72 0.90
N PRO A 28 -13.87 -22.56 1.02
CA PRO A 28 -15.06 -22.27 1.82
C PRO A 28 -14.81 -22.21 3.35
N PHE A 29 -13.73 -22.82 3.85
CA PHE A 29 -13.47 -22.94 5.29
C PHE A 29 -12.06 -22.49 5.71
N SER A 30 -11.33 -21.75 4.86
CA SER A 30 -9.98 -21.27 5.19
C SER A 30 -9.87 -19.76 5.12
N PHE A 31 -9.22 -19.19 6.13
CA PHE A 31 -8.84 -17.78 6.12
C PHE A 31 -7.77 -17.54 5.06
N VAL A 32 -8.00 -16.56 4.20
CA VAL A 32 -7.02 -16.08 3.22
C VAL A 32 -6.80 -14.60 3.48
N ALA A 33 -5.59 -14.23 3.89
CA ALA A 33 -5.24 -12.83 4.08
C ALA A 33 -5.26 -12.09 2.74
N ASN A 34 -5.92 -10.93 2.70
CA ASN A 34 -5.96 -10.08 1.53
C ASN A 34 -5.12 -8.80 1.77
N GLN A 35 -4.29 -8.45 0.79
CA GLN A 35 -3.49 -7.22 0.80
C GLN A 35 -4.34 -6.08 0.21
N ILE A 36 -5.19 -5.48 1.05
CA ILE A 36 -6.08 -4.39 0.63
C ILE A 36 -5.52 -2.99 0.92
N HIS A 37 -4.46 -2.90 1.74
CA HIS A 37 -3.83 -1.64 2.13
C HIS A 37 -2.49 -1.49 1.43
N GLN A 38 -2.32 -0.39 0.69
CA GLN A 38 -1.07 -0.02 0.05
C GLN A 38 -0.48 1.22 0.69
N TYR A 39 0.79 1.15 1.07
CA TYR A 39 1.56 2.30 1.53
C TYR A 39 2.13 3.04 0.34
N ILE A 40 1.74 4.31 0.19
CA ILE A 40 2.20 5.18 -0.89
C ILE A 40 3.06 6.27 -0.24
N LEU A 41 4.36 6.20 -0.49
CA LEU A 41 5.32 7.22 -0.06
C LEU A 41 5.40 8.31 -1.13
N VAL A 42 5.21 9.57 -0.71
CA VAL A 42 5.26 10.73 -1.60
C VAL A 42 6.56 11.47 -1.37
N PHE A 43 7.35 11.56 -2.43
CA PHE A 43 8.61 12.30 -2.45
C PHE A 43 8.52 13.41 -3.48
N ARG A 44 9.16 14.54 -3.19
CA ARG A 44 9.27 15.67 -4.10
C ARG A 44 10.73 16.04 -4.27
N LYS A 45 11.17 16.19 -5.52
CA LYS A 45 12.44 16.84 -5.82
C LYS A 45 12.31 18.33 -5.47
N GLU A 46 13.13 18.80 -4.55
CA GLU A 46 13.29 20.24 -4.34
C GLU A 46 14.30 20.77 -5.36
N LYS A 47 14.08 22.03 -5.75
CA LYS A 47 14.79 22.67 -6.84
C LYS A 47 16.23 22.94 -6.44
#